data_AF-A0A2Y9BXD9-F1
#
_entry.id   AF-A0A2Y9BXD9-F1
#
_cell.length_a   1.000
_cell.length_b   1.000
_cell.length_c   1.000
_cell.angle_alpha   90.00
_cell.angle_beta   90.00
_cell.angle_gamma   90.00
#
_symmetry.space_group_name_H-M   'P 1'
#
loop_
_entity.id
_entity.type
_entity.pdbx_description
1 polymer ?
#
loop_
_entity_poly.entity_id
_entity_poly.type
_entity_poly.pdbx_seq_one_letter_code
_entity_poly.pdbx_strand_id
1 'polypeptide(L)' 'MVPVTSNTDRIFPFQTLLPAAVTGLRQDSKARAEQVRSIAVERLGAVIGRAPADVMAHLDDALRLHLQL' A
#
# COMPACT_ATOMS: atom_id res chain seq x y z
N MET A 1 -4.93 -6.14 5.73
CA MET A 1 -3.63 -5.61 5.23
C MET A 1 -3.66 -5.53 3.70
N VAL A 2 -2.88 -4.63 3.11
CA VAL A 2 -2.72 -4.49 1.65
C VAL A 2 -1.28 -4.86 1.27
N PRO A 3 -1.05 -5.86 0.40
CA PRO A 3 0.30 -6.25 -0.02
C PRO A 3 1.02 -5.14 -0.79
N VAL A 4 2.35 -5.13 -0.70
CA VAL A 4 3.24 -4.17 -1.34
C VAL A 4 4.22 -4.89 -2.26
N THR A 5 4.54 -4.28 -3.40
CA THR A 5 5.61 -4.74 -4.32
C THR A 5 6.47 -3.56 -4.75
N SER A 6 7.75 -3.81 -5.01
CA SER A 6 8.68 -2.82 -5.56
C SER A 6 8.61 -2.70 -7.09
N ASN A 7 7.83 -3.53 -7.80
CA ASN A 7 7.59 -3.30 -9.22
C ASN A 7 6.61 -2.13 -9.37
N THR A 8 7.14 -0.97 -9.76
CA THR A 8 6.39 0.26 -10.01
C THR A 8 6.25 0.61 -11.49
N ASP A 9 6.60 -0.30 -12.41
CA ASP A 9 6.60 -0.05 -13.87
C ASP A 9 5.25 0.45 -14.39
N ARG A 10 4.16 -0.05 -13.78
CA ARG A 10 2.80 0.41 -14.03
C ARG A 10 2.02 0.44 -12.72
N ILE A 11 1.33 1.55 -12.49
CA ILE A 11 0.46 1.75 -11.33
C ILE A 11 -0.96 1.92 -11.85
N PHE A 12 -1.86 1.03 -11.43
CA PHE A 12 -3.26 1.08 -11.81
C PHE A 12 -4.06 2.00 -10.88
N PRO A 13 -5.27 2.45 -11.27
CA PRO A 13 -6.10 3.32 -10.43
C PRO A 13 -6.47 2.71 -9.05
N PHE A 14 -6.48 1.39 -8.93
CA PHE A 14 -6.69 0.65 -7.67
C PHE A 14 -5.36 0.33 -6.94
N GLN A 15 -4.28 1.02 -7.27
CA GLN A 15 -2.97 0.87 -6.65
C GLN A 15 -2.44 2.23 -6.24
N THR A 16 -1.66 2.27 -5.18
CA THR A 16 -1.14 3.52 -4.61
C THR A 16 0.38 3.50 -4.61
N LEU A 17 1.02 4.52 -5.19
CA LEU A 17 2.46 4.69 -5.11
C LEU A 17 2.87 4.94 -3.64
N LEU A 18 3.94 4.28 -3.21
CA LEU A 18 4.58 4.43 -1.91
C LEU A 18 6.01 4.93 -2.14
N PRO A 19 6.25 6.25 -2.15
CA PRO A 19 7.59 6.78 -2.35
C PRO A 19 8.49 6.46 -1.15
N ALA A 20 9.69 5.93 -1.41
CA ALA A 20 10.67 5.60 -0.38
C ALA A 20 11.01 6.80 0.49
N ALA A 21 11.13 7.99 -0.13
CA ALA A 21 11.51 9.24 0.50
C ALA A 21 10.61 9.67 1.67
N VAL A 22 9.35 9.22 1.68
CA VAL A 22 8.36 9.62 2.71
C VAL A 22 7.80 8.45 3.52
N THR A 23 7.99 7.21 3.05
CA THR A 23 7.42 6.01 3.71
C THR A 23 8.42 5.29 4.60
N GLY A 24 9.72 5.52 4.43
CA GLY A 24 10.79 4.77 5.09
C GLY A 24 11.08 3.41 4.45
N LEU A 25 10.44 3.08 3.33
CA LEU A 25 10.78 1.90 2.52
C LEU A 25 12.15 2.08 1.87
N ARG A 26 12.85 0.97 1.62
CA ARG A 26 14.19 0.99 1.00
C ARG A 26 14.18 1.47 -0.46
N GLN A 27 13.06 1.30 -1.14
CA GLN A 27 12.86 1.66 -2.54
C GLN A 27 11.38 1.96 -2.79
N ASP A 28 11.12 2.74 -3.83
CA ASP A 28 9.75 3.03 -4.27
C ASP A 28 9.00 1.72 -4.49
N SER A 29 7.75 1.73 -4.04
CA SER A 29 6.89 0.56 -4.05
C SER A 29 5.47 0.97 -4.38
N LYS A 30 4.57 0.00 -4.54
CA LYS A 30 3.13 0.25 -4.65
C LYS A 30 2.33 -0.69 -3.76
N ALA A 31 1.30 -0.15 -3.13
CA ALA A 31 0.27 -0.92 -2.46
C ALA A 31 -0.74 -1.45 -3.49
N ARG A 32 -1.14 -2.71 -3.35
CA ARG A 32 -2.03 -3.41 -4.28
C ARG A 32 -3.41 -3.64 -3.66
N ALA A 33 -4.32 -2.67 -3.78
CA ALA A 33 -5.65 -2.76 -3.15
C ALA A 33 -6.40 -4.02 -3.62
N GLU A 34 -6.15 -4.48 -4.85
CA GLU A 34 -6.73 -5.70 -5.42
C GLU A 34 -6.28 -7.01 -4.74
N GLN A 35 -5.28 -6.93 -3.87
CA GLN A 35 -4.79 -8.06 -3.08
C GLN A 35 -5.06 -7.90 -1.57
N VAL A 36 -5.98 -7.00 -1.20
CA VAL A 36 -6.37 -6.80 0.20
C VAL A 36 -6.80 -8.12 0.86
N ARG A 37 -6.32 -8.37 2.08
CA ARG A 37 -6.59 -9.61 2.81
C ARG A 37 -6.56 -9.43 4.32
N SER A 38 -7.34 -10.24 5.01
CA SER A 38 -7.26 -10.42 6.46
C SER A 38 -6.09 -11.33 6.82
N ILE A 39 -5.39 -11.02 7.92
CA ILE A 39 -4.33 -11.87 8.47
C ILE A 39 -4.47 -11.91 9.99
N ALA A 40 -4.04 -13.02 10.59
CA ALA A 40 -3.92 -13.13 12.04
C ALA A 40 -2.76 -12.24 12.54
N VAL A 41 -2.89 -11.70 13.76
CA VAL A 41 -1.94 -10.72 14.34
C VAL A 41 -0.55 -11.31 14.49
N GLU A 42 -0.45 -12.61 14.74
CA GLU A 42 0.79 -13.38 14.88
C GLU A 42 1.62 -13.43 13.59
N ARG A 43 1.02 -13.06 12.45
CA ARG A 43 1.73 -12.94 11.16
C ARG A 43 2.35 -11.56 10.94
N LEU A 44 2.14 -10.60 11.84
CA LEU A 44 2.77 -9.30 11.77
C LEU A 44 4.25 -9.40 12.21
N GLY A 45 5.14 -8.90 11.37
CA GLY A 45 6.56 -8.77 11.68
C GLY A 45 6.92 -7.38 12.23
N ALA A 46 8.20 -7.02 12.11
CA ALA A 46 8.67 -5.69 12.49
C ALA A 46 8.02 -4.59 11.64
N VAL A 47 7.85 -3.42 12.24
CA VAL A 47 7.47 -2.20 11.53
C VAL A 47 8.67 -1.71 10.70
N ILE A 48 8.49 -1.59 9.40
CA ILE A 48 9.57 -1.22 8.46
C ILE A 48 9.48 0.23 7.98
N GLY A 49 8.43 0.96 8.36
CA GLY A 49 8.16 2.31 7.88
C GLY A 49 6.77 2.79 8.29
N ARG A 50 6.42 3.99 7.85
CA ARG A 50 5.11 4.61 8.08
C ARG A 50 4.77 5.50 6.90
N ALA A 51 3.64 5.23 6.25
CA ALA A 51 3.14 6.11 5.21
C ALA A 51 2.56 7.39 5.83
N PRO A 52 2.81 8.58 5.23
CA PRO A 52 2.17 9.82 5.64
C PRO A 52 0.68 9.81 5.28
N ALA A 53 -0.08 10.76 5.86
CA ALA A 53 -1.54 10.76 5.80
C ALA A 53 -2.09 10.97 4.37
N ASP A 54 -1.40 11.74 3.54
CA ASP A 54 -1.72 11.95 2.13
C ASP A 54 -1.58 10.66 1.31
N VAL A 55 -0.50 9.90 1.53
CA VAL A 55 -0.32 8.58 0.90
C VAL A 55 -1.41 7.62 1.37
N MET A 56 -1.77 7.66 2.65
CA MET A 56 -2.88 6.84 3.19
C MET A 56 -4.24 7.23 2.59
N ALA A 57 -4.49 8.52 2.32
CA ALA A 57 -5.72 8.96 1.67
C ALA A 57 -5.85 8.39 0.24
N HIS A 58 -4.77 8.39 -0.53
CA HIS A 58 -4.76 7.74 -1.84
C HIS A 58 -4.97 6.22 -1.77
N LEU A 59 -4.54 5.57 -0.68
CA LEU A 59 -4.80 4.15 -0.46
C LEU A 59 -6.27 3.89 -0.13
N ASP A 60 -6.91 4.76 0.65
CA ASP A 60 -8.34 4.68 0.92
C ASP A 60 -9.16 4.81 -0.37
N ASP A 61 -8.80 5.74 -1.26
CA ASP A 61 -9.47 5.90 -2.55
C ASP A 61 -9.28 4.69 -3.47
N ALA A 62 -8.07 4.12 -3.51
CA ALA A 62 -7.80 2.88 -4.25
C ALA A 62 -8.61 1.70 -3.72
N LEU A 63 -8.78 1.60 -2.39
CA LEU A 63 -9.62 0.59 -1.75
C LEU A 63 -11.11 0.77 -2.08
N ARG A 64 -11.63 2.00 -2.00
CA ARG A 64 -13.02 2.30 -2.39
C ARG A 64 -13.28 1.95 -3.84
N LEU A 65 -12.37 2.30 -4.74
CA LEU A 65 -12.45 1.94 -6.15
C LEU A 65 -12.48 0.41 -6.34
N HIS A 66 -11.57 -0.32 -5.68
CA HIS A 66 -11.49 -1.77 -5.81
C HIS A 66 -12.72 -2.49 -5.23
N LEU A 67 -13.24 -2.00 -4.10
CA LEU A 67 -14.33 -2.61 -3.36
C LEU A 67 -15.72 -2.10 -3.76
N GLN A 68 -15.80 -1.13 -4.68
CA GLN A 68 -17.04 -0.46 -5.11
C GLN A 68 -17.81 0.18 -3.95
N LEU A 69 -17.10 0.95 -3.12
CA LEU A 69 -17.63 1.65 -1.93
C LEU A 69 -17.74 3.16 -2.11
#